data_AF-A0A7X6TUS1-F1
#
_entry.id   AF-A0A7X6TUS1-F1
#
_cell.length_a   1.000
_cell.length_b   1.000
_cell.length_c   1.000
_cell.angle_alpha   90.00
_cell.angle_beta   90.00
_cell.angle_gamma   90.00
#
_symmetry.space_group_name_H-M   'P 1'
#
loop_
_entity.id
_entity.type
_entity.pdbx_description
1 polymer ?
#
loop_
_entity_poly.entity_id
_entity_poly.type
_entity_poly.pdbx_seq_one_letter_code
_entity_poly.pdbx_strand_id
1 'polypeptide(L)'
;TKEKVFESIDKANFNDLKILRDAYTILKQRLGRIPKLKEFKQYGSIDIERIYGKKKSYHNFLKTYDKDYNVNFTSTQEKFIEYVSMKYANGKRPHELELIKLLLQNEKHVFEKLIIILSENYNIKIHDYTRLNLINQMTQNFITGSARKSYEQAIFIEQTGGEYRISRNLQEALINENFRNQLEELVEIGLKINEERYSERYMETNFVLYEKYTYEDVCKLLDWEKNMVPLNIGGYKYDSITKTFPVFINYDKHGSVNATIQYEDEFLSPSNFKAISKSKRNLGSDDVKRIYNANDLGIEMSLFVRKNKDDLNSKEFYFLGYINAEKSPKEFIMPNTTASAVELYYRIEKPVREDLYDYLTGL
;
A
#
# COMPACT_ATOMS: atom_id res chain seq x y z
N THR A 1 -12.97 -29.39 7.72
CA THR A 1 -13.35 -27.96 7.58
C THR A 1 -12.19 -27.08 7.13
N LYS A 2 -10.94 -27.30 7.60
CA LYS A 2 -9.73 -26.67 7.01
C LYS A 2 -9.44 -27.15 5.58
N GLU A 3 -9.50 -28.45 5.30
CA GLU A 3 -9.23 -29.01 3.96
C GLU A 3 -10.17 -28.45 2.88
N LYS A 4 -11.48 -28.33 3.16
CA LYS A 4 -12.45 -27.71 2.25
C LYS A 4 -12.18 -26.23 1.97
N VAL A 5 -11.60 -25.50 2.93
CA VAL A 5 -11.20 -24.09 2.76
C VAL A 5 -9.95 -24.01 1.88
N PHE A 6 -8.93 -24.84 2.13
CA PHE A 6 -7.73 -24.92 1.28
C PHE A 6 -8.06 -25.34 -0.15
N GLU A 7 -8.90 -26.36 -0.34
CA GLU A 7 -9.35 -26.78 -1.67
C GLU A 7 -10.13 -25.67 -2.41
N SER A 8 -10.94 -24.89 -1.69
CA SER A 8 -11.69 -23.77 -2.28
C SER A 8 -10.77 -22.61 -2.65
N ILE A 9 -9.75 -22.33 -1.82
CA ILE A 9 -8.70 -21.32 -2.10
C ILE A 9 -7.88 -21.73 -3.32
N ASP A 10 -7.45 -22.99 -3.39
CA ASP A 10 -6.66 -23.50 -4.50
C ASP A 10 -7.46 -23.49 -5.81
N LYS A 11 -8.75 -23.86 -5.76
CA LYS A 11 -9.65 -23.78 -6.91
C LYS A 11 -9.90 -22.33 -7.37
N ALA A 12 -10.11 -21.39 -6.44
CA ALA A 12 -10.27 -19.97 -6.78
C ALA A 12 -8.99 -19.39 -7.40
N ASN A 13 -7.83 -19.67 -6.81
CA ASN A 13 -6.52 -19.27 -7.33
C ASN A 13 -6.23 -19.87 -8.71
N PHE A 14 -6.58 -21.13 -8.92
CA PHE A 14 -6.42 -21.80 -10.21
C PHE A 14 -7.31 -21.16 -11.29
N ASN A 15 -8.58 -20.89 -10.96
CA ASN A 15 -9.50 -20.21 -11.87
C ASN A 15 -9.01 -18.80 -12.21
N ASP A 16 -8.51 -18.04 -11.23
CA ASP A 16 -7.90 -16.74 -11.48
C ASP A 16 -6.71 -16.80 -12.44
N LEU A 17 -5.78 -17.74 -12.22
CA LEU A 17 -4.61 -17.91 -13.09
C LEU A 17 -5.01 -18.30 -14.51
N LYS A 18 -6.04 -19.15 -14.65
CA LYS A 18 -6.61 -19.50 -15.95
C LYS A 18 -7.16 -18.25 -16.65
N ILE A 19 -7.95 -17.44 -15.95
CA ILE A 19 -8.50 -16.18 -16.48
C ILE A 19 -7.39 -15.23 -16.95
N LEU A 20 -6.33 -15.07 -16.15
CA LEU A 20 -5.19 -14.21 -16.51
C LEU A 20 -4.47 -14.73 -17.76
N ARG A 21 -4.26 -16.05 -17.86
CA ARG A 21 -3.63 -16.66 -19.03
C ARG A 21 -4.49 -16.51 -20.28
N ASP A 22 -5.78 -16.75 -20.18
CA ASP A 22 -6.68 -16.68 -21.33
C ASP A 22 -6.78 -15.23 -21.84
N ALA A 23 -6.90 -14.24 -20.94
CA ALA A 23 -6.87 -12.83 -21.30
C ALA A 23 -5.53 -12.40 -21.95
N TYR A 24 -4.42 -12.91 -21.43
CA TYR A 24 -3.09 -12.70 -22.03
C TYR A 24 -3.02 -13.28 -23.45
N THR A 25 -3.46 -14.53 -23.65
CA THR A 25 -3.41 -15.19 -24.95
C THR A 25 -4.26 -14.45 -25.99
N ILE A 26 -5.44 -13.98 -25.61
CA ILE A 26 -6.31 -13.15 -26.47
C ILE A 26 -5.58 -11.87 -26.89
N LEU A 27 -4.96 -11.16 -25.94
CA LEU A 27 -4.24 -9.92 -26.24
C LEU A 27 -3.03 -10.16 -27.14
N LYS A 28 -2.25 -11.22 -26.86
CA LYS A 28 -1.11 -11.62 -27.70
C LYS A 28 -1.54 -11.96 -29.13
N GLN A 29 -2.61 -12.75 -29.30
CA GLN A 29 -3.15 -13.10 -30.62
C GLN A 29 -3.59 -11.85 -31.40
N ARG A 30 -4.25 -10.90 -30.73
CA ARG A 30 -4.66 -9.63 -31.33
C ARG A 30 -3.47 -8.77 -31.78
N LEU A 31 -2.39 -8.74 -31.00
CA LEU A 31 -1.20 -7.93 -31.30
C LEU A 31 -0.19 -8.64 -32.22
N GLY A 32 -0.28 -9.96 -32.38
CA GLY A 32 0.69 -10.77 -33.14
C GLY A 32 2.07 -10.88 -32.47
N ARG A 33 2.22 -10.40 -31.24
CA ARG A 33 3.47 -10.43 -30.45
C ARG A 33 3.17 -10.38 -28.96
N ILE A 34 4.19 -10.62 -28.13
CA ILE A 34 4.09 -10.44 -26.67
C ILE A 34 3.67 -8.97 -26.39
N PRO A 35 2.55 -8.75 -25.67
CA PRO A 35 2.10 -7.44 -25.22
C PRO A 35 3.10 -6.74 -24.30
N LYS A 36 3.21 -5.43 -24.43
CA LYS A 36 3.88 -4.52 -23.49
C LYS A 36 2.97 -4.25 -22.28
N LEU A 37 3.53 -3.84 -21.15
CA LEU A 37 2.78 -3.57 -19.91
C LEU A 37 1.66 -2.54 -20.14
N LYS A 38 1.96 -1.46 -20.87
CA LYS A 38 1.00 -0.41 -21.21
C LYS A 38 -0.19 -0.88 -22.07
N GLU A 39 -0.02 -1.98 -22.80
CA GLU A 39 -1.04 -2.49 -23.72
C GLU A 39 -2.12 -3.28 -23.01
N PHE A 40 -1.85 -3.80 -21.81
CA PHE A 40 -2.88 -4.39 -20.95
C PHE A 40 -3.93 -3.36 -20.54
N LYS A 41 -3.51 -2.12 -20.28
CA LYS A 41 -4.42 -1.01 -19.97
C LYS A 41 -5.16 -0.50 -21.20
N GLN A 42 -4.48 -0.40 -22.34
CA GLN A 42 -5.04 0.17 -23.57
C GLN A 42 -6.01 -0.78 -24.29
N TYR A 43 -5.72 -2.09 -24.27
CA TYR A 43 -6.42 -3.08 -25.09
C TYR A 43 -6.80 -4.35 -24.32
N GLY A 44 -6.25 -4.55 -23.13
CA GLY A 44 -6.47 -5.73 -22.32
C GLY A 44 -7.73 -5.64 -21.47
N SER A 45 -8.26 -6.82 -21.13
CA SER A 45 -9.40 -6.98 -20.22
C SER A 45 -8.99 -7.21 -18.76
N ILE A 46 -7.69 -7.14 -18.45
CA ILE A 46 -7.14 -7.43 -17.13
C ILE A 46 -6.14 -6.38 -16.71
N ASP A 47 -6.16 -6.05 -15.42
CA ASP A 47 -5.15 -5.24 -14.77
C ASP A 47 -3.85 -6.05 -14.59
N ILE A 48 -2.72 -5.46 -14.99
CA ILE A 48 -1.39 -6.07 -14.87
C ILE A 48 -1.02 -6.36 -13.41
N GLU A 49 -1.55 -5.58 -12.45
CA GLU A 49 -1.35 -5.83 -11.02
C GLU A 49 -1.83 -7.22 -10.60
N ARG A 50 -2.85 -7.77 -11.27
CA ARG A 50 -3.32 -9.15 -11.01
C ARG A 50 -2.26 -10.19 -11.40
N ILE A 51 -1.50 -9.93 -12.47
CA ILE A 51 -0.37 -10.79 -12.85
C ILE A 51 0.73 -10.70 -11.78
N TYR A 52 1.07 -9.49 -11.31
CA TYR A 52 2.03 -9.31 -10.23
C TYR A 52 1.58 -10.05 -8.96
N GLY A 53 0.31 -9.91 -8.55
CA GLY A 53 -0.22 -10.60 -7.38
C GLY A 53 -0.09 -12.14 -7.42
N LYS A 54 -0.17 -12.76 -8.60
CA LYS A 54 -0.07 -14.23 -8.75
C LYS A 54 1.32 -14.74 -9.13
N LYS A 55 2.14 -13.94 -9.82
CA LYS A 55 3.45 -14.36 -10.38
C LYS A 55 4.61 -13.47 -9.99
N LYS A 56 4.38 -12.44 -9.17
CA LYS A 56 5.33 -11.41 -8.69
C LYS A 56 5.85 -10.47 -9.76
N SER A 57 5.95 -10.91 -11.01
CA SER A 57 6.37 -10.09 -12.14
C SER A 57 5.77 -10.60 -13.45
N TYR A 58 5.76 -9.73 -14.46
CA TYR A 58 5.40 -10.13 -15.81
C TYR A 58 6.43 -11.07 -16.43
N HIS A 59 7.72 -10.87 -16.14
CA HIS A 59 8.80 -11.80 -16.49
C HIS A 59 8.49 -13.24 -16.05
N ASN A 60 8.16 -13.44 -14.78
CA ASN A 60 7.86 -14.77 -14.23
C ASN A 60 6.61 -15.39 -14.85
N PHE A 61 5.60 -14.56 -15.15
CA PHE A 61 4.41 -15.01 -15.86
C PHE A 61 4.75 -15.51 -17.27
N LEU A 62 5.51 -14.72 -18.05
CA LEU A 62 5.92 -15.07 -19.41
C LEU A 62 6.80 -16.32 -19.42
N LYS A 63 7.83 -16.39 -18.56
CA LYS A 63 8.71 -17.55 -18.41
C LYS A 63 7.94 -18.86 -18.12
N THR A 64 6.80 -18.76 -17.43
CA THR A 64 5.98 -19.92 -17.09
C THR A 64 5.03 -20.32 -18.23
N TYR A 65 4.46 -19.35 -18.96
CA TYR A 65 3.28 -19.59 -19.80
C TYR A 65 3.45 -19.25 -21.28
N ASP A 66 4.50 -18.53 -21.67
CA ASP A 66 4.73 -18.13 -23.05
C ASP A 66 5.97 -18.82 -23.62
N LYS A 67 5.74 -19.68 -24.62
CA LYS A 67 6.81 -20.45 -25.29
C LYS A 67 7.70 -19.60 -26.20
N ASP A 68 7.23 -18.43 -26.64
CA ASP A 68 7.99 -17.53 -27.50
C ASP A 68 8.89 -16.59 -26.69
N TYR A 69 8.77 -16.61 -25.36
CA TYR A 69 9.55 -15.78 -24.46
C TYR A 69 10.88 -16.44 -24.10
N ASN A 70 11.99 -15.87 -24.60
CA ASN A 70 13.34 -16.45 -24.48
C ASN A 70 14.29 -15.62 -23.59
N VAL A 71 13.77 -14.64 -22.84
CA VAL A 71 14.60 -13.80 -21.95
C VAL A 71 14.85 -14.54 -20.64
N ASN A 72 16.12 -14.67 -20.28
CA ASN A 72 16.56 -15.25 -19.02
C ASN A 72 17.28 -14.21 -18.16
N PHE A 73 16.93 -14.15 -16.89
CA PHE A 73 17.52 -13.26 -15.90
C PHE A 73 18.24 -14.05 -14.81
N THR A 74 19.25 -13.43 -14.20
CA THR A 74 19.85 -13.95 -12.98
C THR A 74 18.87 -13.83 -11.81
N SER A 75 19.11 -14.57 -10.72
CA SER A 75 18.33 -14.44 -9.49
C SER A 75 18.22 -12.98 -9.04
N THR A 76 19.34 -12.25 -9.05
CA THR A 76 19.38 -10.83 -8.66
C THR A 76 18.48 -9.96 -9.55
N GLN A 77 18.54 -10.15 -10.87
CA GLN A 77 17.69 -9.43 -11.83
C GLN A 77 16.20 -9.75 -11.62
N GLU A 78 15.86 -11.02 -11.44
CA GLU A 78 14.49 -11.43 -11.10
C GLU A 78 14.01 -10.74 -9.81
N LYS A 79 14.86 -10.62 -8.77
CA LYS A 79 14.51 -9.92 -7.53
C LYS A 79 14.25 -8.44 -7.69
N PHE A 80 15.03 -7.73 -8.51
CA PHE A 80 14.74 -6.32 -8.82
C PHE A 80 13.39 -6.18 -9.52
N ILE A 81 13.13 -6.97 -10.57
CA ILE A 81 11.87 -6.92 -11.33
C ILE A 81 10.68 -7.28 -10.44
N GLU A 82 10.76 -8.36 -9.65
CA GLU A 82 9.72 -8.76 -8.70
C GLU A 82 9.43 -7.64 -7.69
N TYR A 83 10.48 -7.02 -7.14
CA TYR A 83 10.32 -5.99 -6.12
C TYR A 83 9.64 -4.75 -6.68
N VAL A 84 10.11 -4.21 -7.81
CA VAL A 84 9.49 -3.02 -8.43
C VAL A 84 8.06 -3.31 -8.86
N SER A 85 7.79 -4.47 -9.47
CA SER A 85 6.45 -4.90 -9.87
C SER A 85 5.47 -4.92 -8.69
N MET A 86 5.89 -5.50 -7.55
CA MET A 86 5.02 -5.68 -6.39
C MET A 86 4.88 -4.44 -5.51
N LYS A 87 5.89 -3.57 -5.48
CA LYS A 87 5.99 -2.49 -4.48
C LYS A 87 5.79 -1.09 -5.04
N TYR A 88 6.17 -0.86 -6.30
CA TYR A 88 6.24 0.49 -6.88
C TYR A 88 5.42 0.65 -8.15
N ALA A 89 5.31 -0.38 -8.98
CA ALA A 89 4.61 -0.30 -10.26
C ALA A 89 3.09 -0.06 -10.12
N ASN A 90 2.54 -0.15 -8.90
CA ASN A 90 1.17 0.25 -8.58
C ASN A 90 0.94 1.77 -8.56
N GLY A 91 2.00 2.58 -8.69
CA GLY A 91 1.91 4.03 -8.81
C GLY A 91 1.35 4.77 -7.59
N LYS A 92 1.20 4.12 -6.42
CA LYS A 92 0.64 4.75 -5.21
C LYS A 92 1.46 5.94 -4.70
N ARG A 93 2.75 6.01 -5.06
CA ARG A 93 3.67 7.08 -4.70
C ARG A 93 4.73 7.23 -5.82
N PRO A 94 5.02 8.45 -6.30
CA PRO A 94 5.94 8.64 -7.44
C PRO A 94 7.42 8.59 -7.04
N HIS A 95 7.73 8.77 -5.75
CA HIS A 95 9.10 9.03 -5.28
C HIS A 95 10.06 7.88 -5.60
N GLU A 96 9.64 6.64 -5.35
CA GLU A 96 10.50 5.49 -5.57
C GLU A 96 10.78 5.26 -7.07
N LEU A 97 9.78 5.51 -7.91
CA LEU A 97 9.87 5.38 -9.35
C LEU A 97 10.75 6.47 -9.97
N GLU A 98 10.60 7.72 -9.54
CA GLU A 98 11.47 8.83 -9.99
C GLU A 98 12.91 8.63 -9.51
N LEU A 99 13.13 8.12 -8.30
CA LEU A 99 14.47 7.79 -7.82
C LEU A 99 15.09 6.68 -8.69
N ILE A 100 14.35 5.60 -8.99
CA ILE A 100 14.84 4.54 -9.89
C ILE A 100 15.14 5.11 -11.29
N LYS A 101 14.30 6.02 -11.81
CA LYS A 101 14.52 6.69 -13.10
C LYS A 101 15.85 7.46 -13.13
N LEU A 102 16.15 8.22 -12.07
CA LEU A 102 17.43 8.90 -11.92
C LEU A 102 18.61 7.92 -11.89
N LEU A 103 18.46 6.78 -11.20
CA LEU A 103 19.50 5.74 -11.16
C LEU A 103 19.73 5.11 -12.53
N LEU A 104 18.67 4.83 -13.30
CA LEU A 104 18.75 4.27 -14.66
C LEU A 104 19.50 5.20 -15.63
N GLN A 105 19.39 6.51 -15.40
CA GLN A 105 20.08 7.58 -16.13
C GLN A 105 21.51 7.82 -15.62
N ASN A 106 21.96 7.05 -14.62
CA ASN A 106 23.28 7.17 -13.98
C ASN A 106 23.54 8.58 -13.40
N GLU A 107 22.50 9.19 -12.86
CA GLU A 107 22.60 10.54 -12.32
C GLU A 107 23.37 10.62 -11.00
N LYS A 108 24.04 11.75 -10.79
CA LYS A 108 24.71 12.09 -9.52
C LYS A 108 23.79 12.97 -8.68
N HIS A 109 24.05 13.01 -7.36
CA HIS A 109 23.26 13.80 -6.41
C HIS A 109 21.76 13.49 -6.52
N VAL A 110 21.45 12.19 -6.50
CA VAL A 110 20.12 11.67 -6.86
C VAL A 110 19.02 12.20 -5.95
N PHE A 111 19.29 12.44 -4.67
CA PHE A 111 18.29 12.98 -3.76
C PHE A 111 18.04 14.47 -3.98
N GLU A 112 19.08 15.23 -4.29
CA GLU A 112 18.97 16.67 -4.60
C GLU A 112 18.12 16.85 -5.87
N LYS A 113 18.36 16.03 -6.90
CA LYS A 113 17.54 16.00 -8.12
C LYS A 113 16.11 15.52 -7.85
N LEU A 114 15.95 14.48 -7.03
CA LEU A 114 14.63 13.95 -6.67
C LEU A 114 13.76 15.01 -5.98
N ILE A 115 14.34 15.82 -5.08
CA ILE A 115 13.63 16.93 -4.42
C ILE A 115 13.08 17.93 -5.44
N ILE A 116 13.89 18.30 -6.44
CA ILE A 116 13.47 19.22 -7.51
C ILE A 116 12.33 18.59 -8.32
N ILE A 117 12.49 17.35 -8.79
CA ILE A 117 11.47 16.65 -9.57
C ILE A 117 10.14 16.54 -8.83
N LEU A 118 10.18 16.15 -7.55
CA LEU A 118 8.97 15.99 -6.73
C LEU A 118 8.28 17.33 -6.46
N SER A 119 9.05 18.40 -6.23
CA SER A 119 8.50 19.74 -6.06
C SER A 119 7.87 20.25 -7.34
N GLU A 120 8.57 20.18 -8.47
CA GLU A 120 8.14 20.81 -9.74
C GLU A 120 7.02 20.03 -10.43
N ASN A 121 7.09 18.69 -10.46
CA ASN A 121 6.16 17.87 -11.23
C ASN A 121 4.96 17.37 -10.40
N TYR A 122 5.10 17.30 -9.07
CA TYR A 122 4.09 16.67 -8.20
C TYR A 122 3.61 17.57 -7.05
N ASN A 123 4.21 18.77 -6.89
CA ASN A 123 3.98 19.66 -5.76
C ASN A 123 4.18 18.94 -4.40
N ILE A 124 5.21 18.09 -4.31
CA ILE A 124 5.54 17.30 -3.12
C ILE A 124 6.78 17.88 -2.46
N LYS A 125 6.69 18.15 -1.16
CA LYS A 125 7.83 18.52 -0.31
C LYS A 125 8.41 17.28 0.36
N ILE A 126 9.73 17.14 0.33
CA ILE A 126 10.45 16.09 1.05
C ILE A 126 10.87 16.60 2.42
N HIS A 127 10.65 15.78 3.45
CA HIS A 127 11.22 15.97 4.78
C HIS A 127 12.40 15.00 5.03
N ASP A 128 13.15 15.20 6.12
CA ASP A 128 14.27 14.31 6.47
C ASP A 128 13.81 12.87 6.71
N TYR A 129 12.62 12.69 7.32
CA TYR A 129 12.03 11.37 7.51
C TYR A 129 11.58 10.74 6.18
N THR A 130 11.13 11.53 5.20
CA THR A 130 10.83 11.09 3.82
C THR A 130 12.11 10.57 3.14
N ARG A 131 13.22 11.30 3.28
CA ARG A 131 14.53 10.87 2.76
C ARG A 131 14.99 9.57 3.42
N LEU A 132 14.87 9.46 4.75
CA LEU A 132 15.23 8.24 5.48
C LEU A 132 14.37 7.04 5.07
N ASN A 133 13.06 7.24 4.92
CA ASN A 133 12.15 6.21 4.41
C ASN A 133 12.58 5.72 3.02
N LEU A 134 12.88 6.61 2.08
CA LEU A 134 13.37 6.25 0.75
C LEU A 134 14.70 5.49 0.81
N ILE A 135 15.65 5.93 1.64
CA ILE A 135 16.90 5.20 1.86
C ILE A 135 16.62 3.78 2.35
N ASN A 136 15.74 3.63 3.34
CA ASN A 136 15.42 2.31 3.89
C ASN A 136 14.72 1.42 2.86
N GLN A 137 13.86 1.97 2.01
CA GLN A 137 13.25 1.21 0.93
C GLN A 137 14.29 0.77 -0.12
N MET A 138 15.12 1.71 -0.59
CA MET A 138 16.12 1.46 -1.63
C MET A 138 17.30 0.59 -1.19
N THR A 139 17.53 0.47 0.13
CA THR A 139 18.56 -0.39 0.74
C THR A 139 17.99 -1.66 1.38
N GLN A 140 16.70 -1.94 1.18
CA GLN A 140 16.00 -3.12 1.71
C GLN A 140 16.02 -3.23 3.25
N ASN A 141 16.02 -2.08 3.92
CA ASN A 141 15.93 -1.90 5.37
C ASN A 141 14.52 -1.51 5.85
N PHE A 142 13.59 -1.19 4.95
CA PHE A 142 12.20 -0.85 5.28
C PHE A 142 11.37 -2.07 5.71
N ILE A 143 11.49 -3.19 5.00
CA ILE A 143 10.75 -4.42 5.31
C ILE A 143 11.33 -5.08 6.57
N THR A 144 10.46 -5.41 7.52
CA THR A 144 10.82 -6.05 8.79
C THR A 144 10.50 -7.55 8.80
N GLY A 145 11.08 -8.28 9.76
CA GLY A 145 10.84 -9.70 9.96
C GLY A 145 11.40 -10.62 8.87
N SER A 146 10.83 -11.83 8.76
CA SER A 146 11.31 -12.86 7.83
C SER A 146 11.13 -12.49 6.35
N ALA A 147 10.20 -11.57 6.03
CA ALA A 147 9.94 -11.12 4.67
C ALA A 147 11.14 -10.40 4.04
N ARG A 148 12.00 -9.77 4.84
CA ARG A 148 13.19 -9.03 4.39
C ARG A 148 14.12 -9.86 3.51
N LYS A 149 14.30 -11.14 3.84
CA LYS A 149 15.19 -12.07 3.10
C LYS A 149 14.78 -12.27 1.64
N SER A 150 13.50 -12.04 1.30
CA SER A 150 13.00 -12.31 -0.06
C SER A 150 13.60 -11.41 -1.13
N TYR A 151 14.05 -10.20 -0.74
CA TYR A 151 14.50 -9.15 -1.65
C TYR A 151 15.82 -8.51 -1.20
N GLU A 152 16.60 -9.15 -0.34
CA GLU A 152 17.87 -8.61 0.18
C GLU A 152 18.91 -8.30 -0.91
N GLN A 153 18.77 -8.92 -2.08
CA GLN A 153 19.64 -8.70 -3.25
C GLN A 153 19.25 -7.46 -4.07
N ALA A 154 18.00 -7.00 -3.95
CA ALA A 154 17.45 -5.87 -4.72
C ALA A 154 17.82 -4.52 -4.08
N ILE A 155 19.10 -4.29 -3.83
CA ILE A 155 19.62 -3.02 -3.29
C ILE A 155 19.79 -2.05 -4.45
N PHE A 156 19.07 -0.92 -4.45
CA PHE A 156 19.09 0.06 -5.54
C PHE A 156 20.20 1.10 -5.37
N ILE A 157 20.50 1.48 -4.12
CA ILE A 157 21.49 2.51 -3.81
C ILE A 157 22.50 2.04 -2.75
N GLU A 158 23.69 2.63 -2.77
CA GLU A 158 24.73 2.47 -1.76
C GLU A 158 25.38 3.81 -1.41
N GLN A 159 25.93 3.92 -0.20
CA GLN A 159 26.59 5.15 0.24
C GLN A 159 28.08 5.12 -0.14
N THR A 160 28.54 6.15 -0.86
CA THR A 160 29.95 6.33 -1.24
C THR A 160 30.35 7.78 -1.04
N GLY A 161 31.37 8.04 -0.22
CA GLY A 161 31.88 9.40 0.00
C GLY A 161 30.87 10.36 0.60
N GLY A 162 29.95 9.87 1.44
CA GLY A 162 28.90 10.68 2.07
C GLY A 162 27.60 10.82 1.26
N GLU A 163 27.59 10.42 -0.01
CA GLU A 163 26.43 10.50 -0.90
C GLU A 163 25.85 9.13 -1.23
N TYR A 164 24.58 9.07 -1.61
CA TYR A 164 23.97 7.86 -2.16
C TYR A 164 24.07 7.85 -3.68
N ARG A 165 24.46 6.70 -4.23
CA ARG A 165 24.59 6.45 -5.68
C ARG A 165 23.98 5.10 -6.01
N ILE A 166 23.80 4.83 -7.29
CA ILE A 166 23.37 3.50 -7.76
C ILE A 166 24.28 2.41 -7.18
N SER A 167 23.68 1.32 -6.70
CA SER A 167 24.43 0.22 -6.11
C SER A 167 25.22 -0.56 -7.16
N ARG A 168 26.31 -1.21 -6.74
CA ARG A 168 27.05 -2.12 -7.61
C ARG A 168 26.17 -3.24 -8.17
N ASN A 169 25.29 -3.83 -7.35
CA ASN A 169 24.38 -4.90 -7.78
C ASN A 169 23.45 -4.45 -8.91
N LEU A 170 22.90 -3.23 -8.81
CA LEU A 170 22.03 -2.71 -9.85
C LEU A 170 22.83 -2.33 -11.10
N GLN A 171 24.01 -1.72 -10.95
CA GLN A 171 24.90 -1.44 -12.08
C GLN A 171 25.26 -2.70 -12.87
N GLU A 172 25.66 -3.79 -12.19
CA GLU A 172 25.97 -5.07 -12.84
C GLU A 172 24.73 -5.67 -13.53
N ALA A 173 23.56 -5.59 -12.89
CA ALA A 173 22.30 -6.07 -13.46
C ALA A 173 21.91 -5.31 -14.75
N LEU A 174 22.17 -4.01 -14.81
CA LEU A 174 21.84 -3.11 -15.93
C LEU A 174 22.72 -3.30 -17.17
N ILE A 175 23.78 -4.12 -17.11
CA ILE A 175 24.56 -4.52 -18.30
C ILE A 175 23.69 -5.36 -19.26
N ASN A 176 22.68 -6.08 -18.75
CA ASN A 176 21.72 -6.80 -19.57
C ASN A 176 20.63 -5.86 -20.07
N GLU A 177 20.64 -5.54 -21.36
CA GLU A 177 19.66 -4.65 -22.01
C GLU A 177 18.20 -5.13 -21.86
N ASN A 178 17.93 -6.44 -21.84
CA ASN A 178 16.57 -6.93 -21.60
C ASN A 178 16.09 -6.59 -20.19
N PHE A 179 16.98 -6.64 -19.20
CA PHE A 179 16.66 -6.26 -17.83
C PHE A 179 16.44 -4.76 -17.71
N ARG A 180 17.34 -3.94 -18.29
CA ARG A 180 17.21 -2.49 -18.34
C ARG A 180 15.86 -2.08 -18.92
N ASN A 181 15.52 -2.59 -20.11
CA ASN A 181 14.26 -2.28 -20.80
C ASN A 181 13.03 -2.66 -19.97
N GLN A 182 13.03 -3.82 -19.27
CA GLN A 182 11.90 -4.22 -18.43
C GLN A 182 11.78 -3.38 -17.16
N LEU A 183 12.90 -2.97 -16.57
CA LEU A 183 12.90 -2.09 -15.40
C LEU A 183 12.43 -0.68 -15.77
N GLU A 184 12.88 -0.15 -16.91
CA GLU A 184 12.39 1.11 -17.48
C GLU A 184 10.88 1.06 -17.75
N GLU A 185 10.38 0.00 -18.38
CA GLU A 185 8.95 -0.17 -18.65
C GLU A 185 8.11 -0.22 -17.36
N LEU A 186 8.63 -0.86 -16.30
CA LEU A 186 7.99 -0.87 -14.97
C LEU A 186 7.94 0.53 -14.33
N VAL A 187 9.00 1.32 -14.50
CA VAL A 187 9.04 2.71 -14.01
C VAL A 187 8.03 3.56 -14.77
N GLU A 188 8.02 3.47 -16.10
CA GLU A 188 7.10 4.23 -16.95
C GLU A 188 5.63 3.92 -16.65
N ILE A 189 5.27 2.63 -16.53
CA ILE A 189 3.88 2.26 -16.26
C ILE A 189 3.45 2.69 -14.85
N GLY A 190 4.34 2.58 -13.85
CA GLY A 190 4.07 3.02 -12.49
C GLY A 190 3.83 4.52 -12.40
N LEU A 191 4.66 5.33 -13.07
CA LEU A 191 4.49 6.78 -13.12
C LEU A 191 3.21 7.18 -13.85
N LYS A 192 2.87 6.48 -14.94
CA LYS A 192 1.60 6.67 -15.65
C LYS A 192 0.38 6.31 -14.79
N ILE A 193 0.45 5.24 -14.00
CA ILE A 193 -0.61 4.90 -13.04
C ILE A 193 -0.71 5.98 -11.96
N ASN A 194 0.41 6.51 -11.49
CA ASN A 194 0.41 7.63 -10.54
C ASN A 194 -0.29 8.85 -11.13
N GLU A 195 0.10 9.28 -12.33
CA GLU A 195 -0.49 10.43 -13.02
C GLU A 195 -2.01 10.31 -13.18
N GLU A 196 -2.50 9.12 -13.56
CA GLU A 196 -3.92 8.94 -13.87
C GLU A 196 -4.80 8.64 -12.65
N ARG A 197 -4.25 8.13 -11.55
CA ARG A 197 -5.03 7.64 -10.39
C ARG A 197 -4.64 8.25 -9.05
N TYR A 198 -3.38 8.62 -8.88
CA TYR A 198 -2.82 9.04 -7.60
C TYR A 198 -2.26 10.47 -7.60
N SER A 199 -2.49 11.25 -8.66
CA SER A 199 -2.02 12.63 -8.80
C SER A 199 -2.85 13.63 -7.99
N GLU A 200 -4.16 13.39 -7.85
CA GLU A 200 -5.08 14.21 -7.05
C GLU A 200 -5.01 13.86 -5.55
N ARG A 201 -3.86 14.17 -4.93
CA ARG A 201 -3.61 13.92 -3.51
C ARG A 201 -4.56 14.72 -2.61
N TYR A 202 -4.96 14.11 -1.50
CA TYR A 202 -5.77 14.75 -0.48
C TYR A 202 -4.91 15.68 0.36
N MET A 203 -5.11 16.99 0.17
CA MET A 203 -4.34 18.03 0.87
C MET A 203 -2.83 17.82 0.65
N GLU A 204 -2.01 17.93 1.69
CA GLU A 204 -0.56 17.71 1.62
C GLU A 204 -0.16 16.23 1.78
N THR A 205 -1.12 15.31 1.90
CA THR A 205 -0.82 13.88 2.09
C THR A 205 -0.28 13.21 0.82
N ASN A 206 0.20 11.98 0.95
CA ASN A 206 0.49 11.09 -0.18
C ASN A 206 -0.70 10.21 -0.61
N PHE A 207 -1.88 10.38 0.01
CA PHE A 207 -3.06 9.54 -0.25
C PHE A 207 -4.07 10.23 -1.16
N VAL A 208 -4.86 9.45 -1.87
CA VAL A 208 -6.05 9.89 -2.60
C VAL A 208 -7.28 9.37 -1.88
N LEU A 209 -8.28 10.23 -1.71
CA LEU A 209 -9.53 9.85 -1.04
C LEU A 209 -10.19 8.68 -1.75
N TYR A 210 -10.71 7.76 -0.95
CA TYR A 210 -11.47 6.59 -1.39
C TYR A 210 -10.66 5.58 -2.21
N GLU A 211 -9.36 5.78 -2.34
CA GLU A 211 -8.45 4.76 -2.85
C GLU A 211 -8.07 3.75 -1.76
N LYS A 212 -7.59 2.58 -2.20
CA LYS A 212 -7.32 1.43 -1.36
C LYS A 212 -5.85 1.28 -1.03
N TYR A 213 -5.54 1.06 0.24
CA TYR A 213 -4.17 0.94 0.74
C TYR A 213 -4.02 -0.24 1.70
N THR A 214 -2.93 -1.00 1.55
CA THR A 214 -2.50 -2.00 2.55
C THR A 214 -1.83 -1.32 3.74
N TYR A 215 -1.62 -2.06 4.84
CA TYR A 215 -0.79 -1.56 5.95
C TYR A 215 0.62 -1.14 5.53
N GLU A 216 1.22 -1.87 4.59
CA GLU A 216 2.57 -1.56 4.09
C GLU A 216 2.55 -0.28 3.26
N ASP A 217 1.54 -0.10 2.41
CA ASP A 217 1.34 1.16 1.67
C ASP A 217 1.20 2.32 2.66
N VAL A 218 0.40 2.18 3.72
CA VAL A 218 0.22 3.25 4.71
C VAL A 218 1.52 3.60 5.42
N CYS A 219 2.32 2.61 5.84
CA CYS A 219 3.65 2.88 6.43
C CYS A 219 4.56 3.64 5.45
N LYS A 220 4.51 3.27 4.15
CA LYS A 220 5.29 3.92 3.10
C LYS A 220 4.82 5.36 2.86
N LEU A 221 3.52 5.57 2.70
CA LEU A 221 2.93 6.87 2.34
C LEU A 221 2.94 7.87 3.50
N LEU A 222 2.98 7.40 4.75
CA LEU A 222 3.22 8.23 5.94
C LEU A 222 4.71 8.44 6.25
N ASP A 223 5.61 7.98 5.37
CA ASP A 223 7.08 8.08 5.54
C ASP A 223 7.64 7.47 6.83
N TRP A 224 7.04 6.39 7.33
CA TRP A 224 7.56 5.71 8.51
C TRP A 224 8.92 5.08 8.20
N GLU A 225 9.84 5.10 9.17
CA GLU A 225 11.19 4.56 8.98
C GLU A 225 11.16 3.10 8.50
N LYS A 226 10.23 2.31 9.02
CA LYS A 226 10.10 0.87 8.77
C LYS A 226 8.65 0.44 8.62
N ASN A 227 8.44 -0.63 7.87
CA ASN A 227 7.17 -1.32 7.80
C ASN A 227 6.84 -1.99 9.14
N MET A 228 5.56 -2.04 9.45
CA MET A 228 5.02 -2.70 10.63
C MET A 228 4.27 -3.97 10.24
N VAL A 229 4.51 -5.05 11.00
CA VAL A 229 3.69 -6.26 10.83
C VAL A 229 2.23 -5.94 11.18
N PRO A 230 1.23 -6.51 10.47
CA PRO A 230 -0.18 -6.18 10.68
C PRO A 230 -0.67 -6.28 12.14
N LEU A 231 -0.11 -7.22 12.90
CA LEU A 231 -0.43 -7.40 14.32
C LEU A 231 -0.09 -6.16 15.18
N ASN A 232 0.94 -5.40 14.80
CA ASN A 232 1.43 -4.28 15.59
C ASN A 232 0.79 -2.93 15.22
N ILE A 233 0.27 -2.81 14.00
CA ILE A 233 -0.35 -1.58 13.47
C ILE A 233 -1.88 -1.63 13.49
N GLY A 234 -2.48 -2.82 13.51
CA GLY A 234 -3.94 -3.00 13.47
C GLY A 234 -4.69 -2.21 14.56
N GLY A 235 -5.90 -1.76 14.21
CA GLY A 235 -6.73 -0.87 15.03
C GLY A 235 -6.27 0.58 14.92
N TYR A 236 -5.09 0.90 15.43
CA TYR A 236 -4.43 2.19 15.27
C TYR A 236 -3.00 2.16 15.79
N LYS A 237 -2.16 3.10 15.36
CA LYS A 237 -0.79 3.23 15.86
C LYS A 237 -0.28 4.66 15.68
N TYR A 238 0.35 5.20 16.72
CA TYR A 238 1.06 6.47 16.67
C TYR A 238 2.52 6.25 16.26
N ASP A 239 3.02 7.09 15.34
CA ASP A 239 4.44 7.25 15.06
C ASP A 239 4.92 8.65 15.50
N SER A 240 5.92 8.69 16.37
CA SER A 240 6.39 9.94 16.98
C SER A 240 7.32 10.76 16.09
N ILE A 241 7.94 10.14 15.08
CA ILE A 241 8.88 10.82 14.18
C ILE A 241 8.09 11.66 13.17
N THR A 242 7.08 11.05 12.56
CA THR A 242 6.22 11.69 11.55
C THR A 242 5.00 12.38 12.16
N LYS A 243 4.73 12.17 13.46
CA LYS A 243 3.53 12.63 14.17
C LYS A 243 2.22 12.18 13.49
N THR A 244 2.22 11.00 12.89
CA THR A 244 1.05 10.45 12.21
C THR A 244 0.37 9.36 13.06
N PHE A 245 -0.95 9.23 12.90
CA PHE A 245 -1.77 8.28 13.64
C PHE A 245 -2.86 7.69 12.73
N PRO A 246 -2.55 6.67 11.93
CA PRO A 246 -3.56 5.94 11.17
C PRO A 246 -4.46 5.10 12.09
N VAL A 247 -5.76 5.16 11.83
CA VAL A 247 -6.82 4.37 12.44
C VAL A 247 -7.40 3.42 11.41
N PHE A 248 -7.40 2.12 11.70
CA PHE A 248 -7.82 1.04 10.82
C PHE A 248 -9.05 0.33 11.37
N ILE A 249 -10.15 0.42 10.64
CA ILE A 249 -11.42 -0.18 11.00
C ILE A 249 -11.77 -1.32 10.04
N ASN A 250 -12.20 -2.43 10.60
CA ASN A 250 -12.83 -3.51 9.85
C ASN A 250 -14.32 -3.42 10.17
N TYR A 251 -15.05 -2.81 9.25
CA TYR A 251 -16.43 -2.43 9.43
C TYR A 251 -17.35 -3.57 9.00
N ASP A 252 -17.81 -4.37 9.97
CA ASP A 252 -18.70 -5.49 9.71
C ASP A 252 -20.04 -5.24 10.41
N LYS A 253 -21.07 -4.92 9.62
CA LYS A 253 -22.46 -4.87 10.08
C LYS A 253 -23.14 -6.18 9.70
N HIS A 254 -22.98 -7.23 10.51
CA HIS A 254 -23.81 -8.41 10.36
C HIS A 254 -25.24 -8.11 10.84
N GLY A 255 -26.20 -8.11 9.90
CA GLY A 255 -27.62 -8.18 10.22
C GLY A 255 -27.94 -9.50 10.93
N SER A 256 -27.92 -9.51 12.26
CA SER A 256 -28.54 -10.58 13.05
C SER A 256 -29.05 -10.05 14.38
N VAL A 257 -30.34 -10.27 14.60
CA VAL A 257 -31.13 -9.96 15.79
C VAL A 257 -30.55 -10.70 16.99
N ASN A 258 -29.64 -10.09 17.75
CA ASN A 258 -29.31 -10.50 19.12
C ASN A 258 -28.59 -9.36 19.86
N ALA A 259 -28.83 -9.25 21.17
CA ALA A 259 -28.43 -8.16 22.05
C ALA A 259 -26.90 -7.94 22.25
N THR A 260 -26.06 -8.46 21.36
CA THR A 260 -24.61 -8.24 21.27
C THR A 260 -24.19 -7.02 20.42
N ILE A 261 -25.13 -6.40 19.69
CA ILE A 261 -24.91 -5.31 18.70
C ILE A 261 -24.54 -3.95 19.34
N GLN A 262 -24.50 -3.81 20.67
CA GLN A 262 -24.48 -2.47 21.28
C GLN A 262 -23.12 -1.74 21.23
N TYR A 263 -22.01 -2.43 20.98
CA TYR A 263 -20.65 -1.88 21.11
C TYR A 263 -19.78 -2.17 19.89
N GLU A 264 -20.23 -1.72 18.71
CA GLU A 264 -19.54 -1.87 17.43
C GLU A 264 -19.09 -0.52 16.87
N ASP A 265 -18.07 -0.58 16.01
CA ASP A 265 -17.64 0.55 15.18
C ASP A 265 -18.81 0.96 14.26
N GLU A 266 -19.15 2.25 14.20
CA GLU A 266 -20.39 2.72 13.59
C GLU A 266 -20.21 4.07 12.87
N PHE A 267 -20.62 4.13 11.59
CA PHE A 267 -20.92 5.39 10.95
C PHE A 267 -22.21 5.98 11.52
N LEU A 268 -22.10 7.11 12.21
CA LEU A 268 -23.25 7.87 12.71
C LEU A 268 -23.84 8.80 11.63
N SER A 269 -22.98 9.22 10.69
CA SER A 269 -23.31 9.98 9.50
C SER A 269 -22.14 9.84 8.50
N PRO A 270 -22.23 10.37 7.27
CA PRO A 270 -21.07 10.45 6.36
C PRO A 270 -19.88 11.23 6.93
N SER A 271 -20.07 12.05 7.98
CA SER A 271 -19.01 12.87 8.59
C SER A 271 -18.70 12.49 10.03
N ASN A 272 -19.38 11.51 10.61
CA ASN A 272 -19.19 11.15 12.02
C ASN A 272 -19.06 9.65 12.18
N PHE A 273 -18.02 9.23 12.90
CA PHE A 273 -17.69 7.85 13.14
C PHE A 273 -17.51 7.59 14.64
N LYS A 274 -18.11 6.52 15.14
CA LYS A 274 -17.86 5.98 16.48
C LYS A 274 -16.96 4.76 16.33
N ALA A 275 -15.84 4.73 17.02
CA ALA A 275 -14.95 3.57 17.06
C ALA A 275 -14.77 3.07 18.49
N ILE A 276 -14.41 1.80 18.63
CA ILE A 276 -14.02 1.22 19.91
C ILE A 276 -12.49 1.14 20.00
N SER A 277 -11.93 1.58 21.13
CA SER A 277 -10.49 1.48 21.38
C SER A 277 -9.99 0.04 21.36
N LYS A 278 -8.66 -0.16 21.33
CA LYS A 278 -8.09 -1.48 21.64
C LYS A 278 -8.54 -1.93 23.04
N SER A 279 -8.55 -3.24 23.28
CA SER A 279 -8.91 -3.80 24.59
C SER A 279 -7.93 -3.38 25.69
N LYS A 280 -8.42 -3.38 26.94
CA LYS A 280 -7.65 -2.95 28.12
C LYS A 280 -7.20 -1.49 28.00
N ARG A 281 -8.16 -0.62 27.69
CA ARG A 281 -7.98 0.83 27.63
C ARG A 281 -9.03 1.52 28.49
N ASN A 282 -8.65 2.68 28.99
CA ASN A 282 -9.43 3.53 29.86
C ASN A 282 -9.13 5.00 29.52
N LEU A 283 -9.84 5.94 30.14
CA LEU A 283 -9.63 7.39 29.89
C LEU A 283 -8.20 7.86 30.21
N GLY A 284 -7.50 7.15 31.09
CA GLY A 284 -6.12 7.43 31.47
C GLY A 284 -5.06 6.95 30.47
N SER A 285 -5.45 6.11 29.50
CA SER A 285 -4.52 5.48 28.56
C SER A 285 -3.90 6.49 27.60
N ASP A 286 -2.59 6.35 27.35
CA ASP A 286 -1.86 7.37 26.58
C ASP A 286 -2.33 7.48 25.13
N ASP A 287 -2.82 6.41 24.52
CA ASP A 287 -3.39 6.45 23.17
C ASP A 287 -4.72 7.21 23.13
N VAL A 288 -5.61 6.97 24.10
CA VAL A 288 -6.86 7.73 24.25
C VAL A 288 -6.55 9.22 24.47
N LYS A 289 -5.62 9.54 25.37
CA LYS A 289 -5.18 10.93 25.59
C LYS A 289 -4.61 11.55 24.32
N ARG A 290 -3.76 10.84 23.56
CA ARG A 290 -3.22 11.34 22.30
C ARG A 290 -4.32 11.63 21.27
N ILE A 291 -5.31 10.74 21.15
CA ILE A 291 -6.43 10.92 20.22
C ILE A 291 -7.19 12.22 20.52
N TYR A 292 -7.53 12.47 21.77
CA TYR A 292 -8.32 13.66 22.15
C TYR A 292 -7.51 14.97 22.25
N ASN A 293 -6.18 14.89 22.28
CA ASN A 293 -5.28 16.06 22.26
C ASN A 293 -4.49 16.14 20.94
N ALA A 294 -4.94 15.46 19.87
CA ALA A 294 -4.16 15.32 18.64
C ALA A 294 -3.81 16.68 18.02
N ASN A 295 -4.79 17.60 17.94
CA ASN A 295 -4.58 18.93 17.36
C ASN A 295 -3.55 19.76 18.12
N ASP A 296 -3.64 19.78 19.46
CA ASP A 296 -2.69 20.53 20.30
C ASP A 296 -1.27 19.97 20.23
N LEU A 297 -1.14 18.66 19.98
CA LEU A 297 0.14 17.97 19.82
C LEU A 297 0.69 18.02 18.39
N GLY A 298 -0.11 18.52 17.44
CA GLY A 298 0.19 18.50 16.01
C GLY A 298 0.27 17.08 15.45
N ILE A 299 -0.63 16.19 15.88
CA ILE A 299 -0.73 14.80 15.42
C ILE A 299 -1.79 14.71 14.33
N GLU A 300 -1.41 14.17 13.18
CA GLU A 300 -2.32 13.93 12.07
C GLU A 300 -2.98 12.56 12.18
N MET A 301 -4.30 12.54 12.40
CA MET A 301 -5.07 11.29 12.44
C MET A 301 -5.77 11.02 11.11
N SER A 302 -5.64 9.80 10.59
CA SER A 302 -6.21 9.37 9.31
C SER A 302 -7.07 8.13 9.48
N LEU A 303 -8.17 8.03 8.73
CA LEU A 303 -9.11 6.91 8.82
C LEU A 303 -9.02 5.99 7.60
N PHE A 304 -8.88 4.70 7.87
CA PHE A 304 -8.81 3.61 6.89
C PHE A 304 -9.87 2.56 7.22
N VAL A 305 -10.81 2.30 6.31
CA VAL A 305 -11.95 1.40 6.55
C VAL A 305 -12.05 0.31 5.49
N ARG A 306 -12.38 -0.92 5.88
CA ARG A 306 -12.79 -1.98 4.94
C ARG A 306 -14.00 -2.74 5.47
N LYS A 307 -14.86 -3.23 4.56
CA LYS A 307 -16.14 -3.86 4.89
C LYS A 307 -16.05 -5.29 5.48
N ASN A 308 -15.01 -6.07 5.15
CA ASN A 308 -14.89 -7.42 5.69
C ASN A 308 -13.43 -7.90 5.70
N LYS A 309 -13.06 -8.70 6.71
CA LYS A 309 -11.79 -9.43 6.76
C LYS A 309 -11.81 -10.74 5.98
N ASP A 310 -12.99 -11.30 5.72
CA ASP A 310 -13.20 -12.61 5.09
C ASP A 310 -13.19 -12.54 3.55
N ASP A 311 -13.08 -11.34 2.98
CA ASP A 311 -12.62 -11.20 1.61
C ASP A 311 -11.13 -11.55 1.57
N LEU A 312 -10.85 -12.86 1.47
CA LEU A 312 -9.52 -13.47 1.43
C LEU A 312 -8.59 -12.82 0.38
N ASN A 313 -9.16 -12.05 -0.56
CA ASN A 313 -8.47 -11.41 -1.66
C ASN A 313 -8.04 -9.96 -1.40
N SER A 314 -8.58 -9.23 -0.42
CA SER A 314 -8.22 -7.82 -0.19
C SER A 314 -7.73 -7.52 1.23
N LYS A 315 -6.43 -7.25 1.34
CA LYS A 315 -5.76 -6.75 2.56
C LYS A 315 -5.79 -5.21 2.64
N GLU A 316 -6.63 -4.57 1.84
CA GLU A 316 -6.64 -3.12 1.65
C GLU A 316 -7.80 -2.46 2.37
N PHE A 317 -7.60 -1.18 2.68
CA PHE A 317 -8.56 -0.29 3.34
C PHE A 317 -8.78 0.93 2.47
N TYR A 318 -10.04 1.39 2.38
CA TYR A 318 -10.36 2.69 1.81
C TYR A 318 -9.83 3.79 2.72
N PHE A 319 -9.06 4.73 2.16
CA PHE A 319 -8.68 5.95 2.87
C PHE A 319 -9.87 6.93 2.87
N LEU A 320 -10.33 7.34 4.04
CA LEU A 320 -11.50 8.23 4.19
C LEU A 320 -11.12 9.66 4.58
N GLY A 321 -9.82 9.98 4.56
CA GLY A 321 -9.33 11.32 4.90
C GLY A 321 -8.90 11.46 6.36
N TYR A 322 -8.69 12.71 6.76
CA TYR A 322 -8.34 13.06 8.13
C TYR A 322 -9.55 12.97 9.06
N ILE A 323 -9.28 12.63 10.32
CA ILE A 323 -10.26 12.60 11.39
C ILE A 323 -9.80 13.43 12.58
N ASN A 324 -10.76 13.96 13.32
CA ASN A 324 -10.54 14.67 14.57
C ASN A 324 -11.40 14.05 15.66
N ALA A 325 -10.87 13.92 16.87
CA ALA A 325 -11.69 13.50 18.00
C ALA A 325 -12.74 14.58 18.30
N GLU A 326 -13.98 14.15 18.53
CA GLU A 326 -15.11 15.00 18.88
C GLU A 326 -15.87 14.36 20.05
N LYS A 327 -16.68 15.12 20.78
CA LYS A 327 -17.45 14.65 21.96
C LYS A 327 -16.53 14.10 23.06
N SER A 328 -17.10 13.75 24.21
CA SER A 328 -16.33 13.14 25.30
C SER A 328 -16.21 11.63 25.11
N PRO A 329 -15.04 11.01 25.36
CA PRO A 329 -14.90 9.56 25.36
C PRO A 329 -15.74 8.93 26.46
N LYS A 330 -16.20 7.70 26.24
CA LYS A 330 -16.94 6.93 27.25
C LYS A 330 -16.26 5.59 27.50
N GLU A 331 -15.89 5.35 28.76
CA GLU A 331 -15.32 4.06 29.18
C GLU A 331 -16.42 3.05 29.48
N PHE A 332 -16.21 1.80 29.09
CA PHE A 332 -17.12 0.69 29.36
C PHE A 332 -16.36 -0.64 29.52
N ILE A 333 -17.04 -1.65 30.05
CA ILE A 333 -16.52 -3.02 30.12
C ILE A 333 -17.04 -3.81 28.92
N MET A 334 -16.13 -4.44 28.16
CA MET A 334 -16.51 -5.19 26.98
C MET A 334 -17.41 -6.39 27.36
N PRO A 335 -18.52 -6.64 26.62
CA PRO A 335 -19.45 -7.72 26.92
C PRO A 335 -18.75 -9.07 27.07
N ASN A 336 -19.18 -9.88 28.04
CA ASN A 336 -18.63 -11.21 28.31
C ASN A 336 -17.13 -11.22 28.66
N THR A 337 -16.55 -10.09 29.06
CA THR A 337 -15.16 -10.00 29.52
C THR A 337 -15.04 -9.11 30.76
N THR A 338 -13.83 -9.04 31.35
CA THR A 338 -13.46 -8.06 32.38
C THR A 338 -12.60 -6.92 31.82
N ALA A 339 -12.40 -6.86 30.51
CA ALA A 339 -11.54 -5.86 29.88
C ALA A 339 -12.31 -4.56 29.65
N SER A 340 -11.70 -3.44 30.03
CA SER A 340 -12.20 -2.11 29.70
C SER A 340 -11.88 -1.72 28.26
N ALA A 341 -12.74 -0.91 27.66
CA ALA A 341 -12.53 -0.24 26.39
C ALA A 341 -13.16 1.17 26.43
N VAL A 342 -12.86 1.98 25.42
CA VAL A 342 -13.33 3.36 25.32
C VAL A 342 -14.03 3.56 23.99
N GLU A 343 -15.22 4.14 24.02
CA GLU A 343 -15.88 4.70 22.84
C GLU A 343 -15.17 6.00 22.44
N LEU A 344 -14.71 6.00 21.19
CA LEU A 344 -14.01 7.10 20.54
C LEU A 344 -14.94 7.68 19.49
N TYR A 345 -15.09 9.00 19.48
CA TYR A 345 -15.96 9.67 18.52
C TYR A 345 -15.10 10.56 17.64
N TYR A 346 -15.27 10.40 16.33
CA TYR A 346 -14.49 11.07 15.31
C TYR A 346 -15.38 11.88 14.38
N ARG A 347 -14.94 13.10 14.06
CA ARG A 347 -15.41 13.86 12.89
C ARG A 347 -14.48 13.58 11.72
N ILE A 348 -15.03 13.17 10.59
CA ILE A 348 -14.31 12.99 9.32
C ILE A 348 -14.30 14.35 8.61
N GLU A 349 -13.12 14.85 8.27
CA GLU A 349 -12.95 16.22 7.76
C GLU A 349 -13.65 16.43 6.41
N LYS A 350 -13.56 15.43 5.52
CA LYS A 350 -14.34 15.39 4.29
C LYS A 350 -15.39 14.27 4.39
N PRO A 351 -16.69 14.57 4.21
CA PRO A 351 -17.73 13.54 4.24
C PRO A 351 -17.41 12.37 3.31
N VAL A 352 -17.72 11.15 3.75
CA VAL A 352 -17.62 9.95 2.90
C VAL A 352 -18.56 10.11 1.72
N ARG A 353 -18.08 9.83 0.51
CA ARG A 353 -18.88 9.86 -0.72
C ARG A 353 -20.04 8.88 -0.62
N GLU A 354 -21.23 9.29 -1.07
CA GLU A 354 -22.50 8.57 -0.88
C GLU A 354 -22.43 7.09 -1.31
N ASP A 355 -21.98 6.81 -2.54
CA ASP A 355 -21.83 5.45 -3.06
C ASP A 355 -20.92 4.55 -2.19
N LEU A 356 -19.83 5.08 -1.66
CA LEU A 356 -18.91 4.35 -0.79
C LEU A 356 -19.51 4.20 0.60
N TYR A 357 -20.22 5.22 1.10
CA TYR A 357 -20.93 5.17 2.37
C TYR A 357 -21.99 4.07 2.34
N ASP A 358 -22.84 4.05 1.31
CA ASP A 358 -23.88 3.04 1.11
C ASP A 358 -23.25 1.65 0.97
N TYR A 359 -22.19 1.52 0.17
CA TYR A 359 -21.45 0.27 0.06
C TYR A 359 -20.92 -0.21 1.41
N LEU A 360 -20.28 0.65 2.20
CA LEU A 360 -19.70 0.28 3.50
C LEU A 360 -20.78 -0.07 4.53
N THR A 361 -21.87 0.70 4.55
CA THR A 361 -22.97 0.55 5.53
C THR A 361 -24.02 -0.50 5.14
N GLY A 362 -24.04 -0.92 3.88
CA GLY A 362 -25.01 -1.88 3.35
C GLY A 362 -26.41 -1.28 3.16
N LEU A 363 -26.50 0.02 2.88
CA LEU A 363 -27.74 0.74 2.56
C LEU A 363 -28.16 0.53 1.10
#